data_AF-A0A2N5DA20-F1
#
_entry.id   AF-A0A2N5DA20-F1
#
_cell.length_a   1.000
_cell.length_b   1.000
_cell.length_c   1.000
_cell.angle_alpha   90.00
_cell.angle_beta   90.00
_cell.angle_gamma   90.00
#
_symmetry.space_group_name_H-M   'P 1'
#
loop_
_entity.id
_entity.type
_entity.pdbx_description
1 polymer ?
#
loop_
_entity_poly.entity_id
_entity_poly.type
_entity_poly.pdbx_seq_one_letter_code
_entity_poly.pdbx_strand_id
1 'polypeptide(L)' 'MAESDPAIFDIADDDAERRAEAAADADVEAGRVVPHERVREWLKTVGTPNQKPTPYSWRK' A
#
# COMPACT_ATOMS: atom_id res chain seq x y z
N MET A 1 10.57 37.37 -0.16
CA MET A 1 9.84 36.18 -0.66
C MET A 1 9.83 35.20 0.49
N ALA A 2 8.68 34.93 1.09
CA ALA A 2 8.60 33.90 2.12
C ALA A 2 8.81 32.54 1.45
N GLU A 3 9.69 31.72 2.01
CA GLU A 3 9.93 30.34 1.59
C GLU A 3 8.66 29.53 1.92
N SER A 4 8.07 28.88 0.92
CA SER A 4 6.87 28.06 1.08
C SER A 4 7.22 26.81 1.89
N ASP A 5 6.36 26.40 2.82
CA ASP A 5 6.51 25.09 3.48
C ASP A 5 6.58 23.96 2.44
N PRO A 6 7.42 22.93 2.67
CA PRO A 6 7.55 21.81 1.74
C PRO A 6 6.19 21.11 1.55
N ALA A 7 5.82 20.77 0.32
CA ALA A 7 4.58 20.05 0.09
C ALA A 7 4.66 18.66 0.73
N ILE A 8 3.51 18.10 1.12
CA ILE A 8 3.43 16.77 1.76
C ILE A 8 4.06 15.64 0.92
N PHE A 9 4.23 15.85 -0.39
CA PHE A 9 4.85 14.92 -1.32
C PHE A 9 6.34 15.20 -1.60
N ASP A 10 6.89 16.30 -1.07
CA ASP A 10 8.31 16.68 -1.23
C ASP A 10 9.21 16.11 -0.14
N ILE A 11 8.63 15.45 0.87
CA ILE A 11 9.35 14.83 1.99
C ILE A 11 9.57 13.35 1.65
N ALA A 12 10.69 13.05 0.99
CA ALA A 12 11.18 11.68 0.88
C ALA A 12 11.81 11.25 2.22
N ASP A 13 11.31 10.15 2.80
CA ASP A 13 11.93 9.48 3.95
C ASP A 13 12.46 8.12 3.48
N ASP A 14 13.67 8.14 2.92
CA ASP A 14 14.36 6.96 2.38
C ASP A 14 14.50 5.84 3.42
N ASP A 15 14.61 6.20 4.70
CA ASP A 15 14.70 5.22 5.79
C ASP A 15 13.35 4.59 6.10
N ALA A 16 12.23 5.31 5.95
CA ALA A 16 10.89 4.73 6.03
C ALA A 16 10.62 3.79 4.86
N GLU A 17 11.01 4.17 3.64
CA GLU A 17 10.85 3.33 2.45
C GLU A 17 11.64 2.03 2.59
N ARG A 18 12.92 2.09 2.96
CA ARG A 18 13.77 0.90 3.18
C ARG A 18 13.23 -0.03 4.27
N ARG A 19 12.66 0.53 5.34
CA ARG A 19 11.99 -0.27 6.40
C ARG A 19 10.73 -0.95 5.88
N ALA A 20 9.96 -0.28 5.02
CA ALA A 20 8.76 -0.85 4.42
C ALA A 20 9.08 -1.98 3.45
N GLU A 21 10.11 -1.82 2.62
CA GLU A 21 10.60 -2.87 1.73
C GLU A 21 11.06 -4.12 2.49
N ALA A 22 11.90 -3.94 3.52
CA ALA A 22 12.38 -5.05 4.34
C ALA A 22 11.23 -5.80 5.05
N ALA A 23 10.18 -5.08 5.48
CA ALA A 23 8.99 -5.69 6.04
C ALA A 23 8.20 -6.49 5.00
N ALA A 24 8.05 -5.95 3.79
CA ALA A 24 7.38 -6.63 2.68
C ALA A 24 8.09 -7.92 2.29
N ASP A 25 9.43 -7.92 2.22
CA ASP A 25 10.21 -9.14 1.94
C ASP A 25 9.98 -10.21 3.02
N ALA A 26 9.96 -9.81 4.31
CA ALA A 26 9.66 -10.71 5.40
C ALA A 26 8.23 -11.28 5.35
N ASP A 27 7.26 -10.53 4.83
CA ASP A 27 5.89 -11.00 4.59
C ASP A 27 5.82 -12.01 3.43
N VAL A 28 6.60 -11.80 2.37
CA VAL A 28 6.73 -12.74 1.25
C VAL A 28 7.31 -14.07 1.74
N GLU A 29 8.41 -14.04 2.50
CA GLU A 29 9.04 -15.24 3.06
C GLU A 29 8.11 -16.00 4.02
N ALA A 30 7.35 -15.27 4.84
CA ALA A 30 6.39 -15.86 5.77
C ALA A 30 5.06 -16.28 5.11
N GLY A 31 4.88 -16.04 3.82
CA GLY A 31 3.64 -16.33 3.09
C GLY A 31 2.44 -15.47 3.52
N ARG A 32 2.67 -14.33 4.17
CA ARG A 32 1.63 -13.35 4.55
C ARG A 32 1.22 -12.47 3.36
N VAL A 33 0.98 -13.10 2.21
CA VAL A 33 0.67 -12.42 0.95
C VAL A 33 -0.77 -12.69 0.52
N VAL A 34 -1.34 -11.75 -0.23
CA VAL A 34 -2.65 -11.93 -0.86
C VAL A 34 -2.44 -12.44 -2.29
N PRO A 35 -3.07 -13.57 -2.69
CA PRO A 35 -2.95 -14.07 -4.05
C PRO A 35 -3.40 -13.06 -5.10
N HIS A 36 -2.65 -12.95 -6.20
CA HIS A 36 -2.91 -11.98 -7.27
C HIS A 36 -4.35 -12.05 -7.80
N GLU A 37 -4.88 -13.26 -8.05
CA GLU A 37 -6.25 -13.44 -8.55
C GLU A 37 -7.29 -12.82 -7.62
N ARG A 38 -7.08 -12.91 -6.31
CA ARG A 38 -7.97 -12.34 -5.31
C ARG A 38 -7.93 -10.81 -5.32
N VAL A 39 -6.74 -10.23 -5.49
CA VAL A 39 -6.57 -8.78 -5.66
C VAL A 39 -7.23 -8.31 -6.95
N ARG A 40 -7.04 -9.03 -8.05
CA ARG A 40 -7.63 -8.73 -9.36
C ARG A 40 -9.16 -8.69 -9.31
N GLU A 41 -9.80 -9.70 -8.71
CA GLU A 41 -11.26 -9.70 -8.59
C GLU A 41 -11.77 -8.55 -7.71
N TRP A 42 -11.04 -8.17 -6.66
CA TRP A 42 -11.38 -6.99 -5.87
C TRP A 42 -11.23 -5.70 -6.69
N LEU A 43 -10.14 -5.54 -7.45
CA LEU A 43 -9.89 -4.36 -8.29
C LEU A 43 -11.00 -4.12 -9.32
N LYS A 44 -11.61 -5.18 -9.88
CA LYS A 44 -12.76 -5.04 -10.78
C LYS A 44 -13.99 -4.38 -10.14
N THR A 45 -14.09 -4.40 -8.80
CA THR A 45 -15.20 -3.76 -8.09
C THR A 45 -14.95 -2.28 -7.84
N VAL A 46 -13.70 -1.83 -7.83
CA VAL A 46 -13.32 -0.44 -7.54
C VAL A 46 -13.85 0.48 -8.64
N GLY A 47 -14.50 1.58 -8.25
CA GLY A 47 -15.15 2.52 -9.18
C GLY A 47 -16.50 2.05 -9.73
N THR A 48 -17.00 0.88 -9.29
CA THR A 48 -18.32 0.36 -9.67
C THR A 48 -19.33 0.49 -8.52
N PRO A 49 -20.65 0.41 -8.77
CA PRO A 49 -21.65 0.33 -7.70
C PRO A 49 -21.46 -0.85 -6.74
N ASN A 50 -20.71 -1.88 -7.15
CA ASN A 50 -20.42 -3.08 -6.36
C ASN A 50 -19.09 -2.97 -5.59
N GLN A 51 -18.48 -1.78 -5.52
CA GLN A 51 -17.20 -1.57 -4.83
C GLN A 51 -17.27 -2.06 -3.39
N LYS A 52 -16.33 -2.95 -3.03
CA LYS A 52 -16.15 -3.41 -1.65
C LYS A 52 -14.91 -2.77 -1.04
N PRO A 53 -14.91 -2.46 0.26
CA PRO A 53 -13.69 -2.02 0.92
C PRO A 53 -12.61 -3.10 0.80
N THR A 54 -11.35 -2.69 0.70
CA THR A 54 -10.22 -3.63 0.79
C THR A 54 -10.36 -4.43 2.07
N PRO A 55 -10.32 -5.78 2.03
CA PRO A 55 -10.50 -6.59 3.23
C PRO A 55 -9.52 -6.19 4.33
N TYR A 56 -10.03 -5.90 5.53
CA TYR A 56 -9.21 -5.51 6.67
C TYR A 56 -8.17 -6.58 7.06
N SER A 57 -8.44 -7.85 6.75
CA SER A 57 -7.50 -8.94 6.95
C SER A 57 -6.23 -8.86 6.09
N TRP A 58 -6.19 -8.00 5.06
CA TRP A 58 -5.01 -7.79 4.21
C TRP A 58 -4.06 -6.72 4.74
N ARG A 59 -4.46 -5.97 5.79
CA ARG A 59 -3.70 -4.82 6.32
C ARG A 59 -2.92 -5.18 7.60
N LYS A 60 -2.61 -6.47 7.79
CA LYS A 60 -2.00 -7.01 9.01
C LYS A 60 -0.56 -7.41 8.79
#